data_AF-A0A134AHG1-F1
#
_entry.id   AF-A0A134AHG1-F1
#
_cell.length_a   1.000
_cell.length_b   1.000
_cell.length_c   1.000
_cell.angle_alpha   90.00
_cell.angle_beta   90.00
_cell.angle_gamma   90.00
#
_symmetry.space_group_name_H-M   'P 1'
#
loop_
_entity.id
_entity.type
_entity.pdbx_description
1 polymer ?
#
loop_
_entity_poly.entity_id
_entity_poly.type
_entity_poly.pdbx_seq_one_letter_code
_entity_poly.pdbx_strand_id
1 'polypeptide(L)' 'MNNIISQNQENIKHNQRYIPHLLQTRYHAVKTYRNGNSVSFVCRRYKISKASLMRWNKRFDGS' A
#
# COMPACT_ATOMS: atom_id res chain seq x y z
N MET A 1 22.59 -42.39 -22.84
CA MET A 1 22.09 -41.08 -23.30
C MET A 1 21.50 -40.42 -22.06
N ASN A 2 22.29 -39.55 -21.42
CA ASN A 2 22.10 -39.16 -20.02
C ASN A 2 21.16 -37.96 -19.88
N ASN A 3 20.08 -38.21 -19.13
CA ASN A 3 19.31 -37.43 -18.18
C ASN A 3 19.49 -35.88 -18.04
N ILE A 4 18.36 -35.27 -17.66
CA ILE A 4 18.15 -33.99 -16.96
C ILE A 4 18.23 -32.71 -17.81
N ILE A 5 17.05 -32.15 -18.11
CA ILE A 5 16.83 -30.70 -17.92
C ILE A 5 15.41 -30.48 -17.37
N SER A 6 15.28 -30.47 -16.05
CA SER A 6 14.20 -29.78 -15.37
C SER A 6 14.57 -28.29 -15.35
N GLN A 7 14.01 -27.47 -16.24
CA GLN A 7 14.20 -26.02 -16.15
C GLN A 7 13.29 -25.44 -15.06
N ASN A 8 13.88 -25.30 -13.87
CA ASN A 8 13.78 -24.17 -12.95
C ASN A 8 12.46 -23.39 -12.95
N GLN A 9 11.60 -23.71 -11.97
CA GLN A 9 10.64 -22.74 -11.45
C GLN A 9 11.45 -21.64 -10.74
N GLU A 10 11.78 -20.58 -11.47
CA GLU A 10 12.34 -19.34 -10.93
C GLU A 10 11.51 -18.93 -9.72
N ASN A 11 12.09 -19.10 -8.53
CA ASN A 11 11.54 -18.58 -7.29
C ASN A 11 11.60 -17.06 -7.42
N ILE A 12 10.52 -16.43 -7.91
CA ILE A 12 10.37 -14.98 -7.97
C ILE A 12 10.38 -14.51 -6.51
N LYS A 13 11.57 -14.26 -5.97
CA LYS A 13 11.73 -13.55 -4.71
C LYS A 13 11.13 -12.17 -4.94
N HIS A 14 9.90 -11.96 -4.49
CA HIS A 14 9.32 -10.63 -4.40
C HIS A 14 10.12 -9.86 -3.35
N ASN A 15 11.28 -9.33 -3.73
CA ASN A 15 11.98 -8.35 -2.92
C ASN A 15 10.95 -7.26 -2.64
N GLN A 16 10.62 -7.02 -1.38
CA GLN A 16 9.60 -6.05 -0.97
C GLN A 16 10.06 -4.66 -1.40
N ARG A 17 9.78 -4.30 -2.66
CA ARG A 17 10.20 -3.03 -3.22
C ARG A 17 9.30 -1.97 -2.62
N TYR A 18 9.90 -0.92 -2.06
CA TYR A 18 9.16 0.23 -1.57
C TYR A 18 8.41 0.89 -2.72
N ILE A 19 7.07 0.88 -2.66
CA ILE A 19 6.20 1.60 -3.60
C ILE A 19 5.65 2.82 -2.86
N PRO A 20 6.09 4.05 -3.18
CA PRO A 20 5.60 5.24 -2.52
C PRO A 20 4.16 5.53 -2.94
N HIS A 21 3.29 5.87 -1.97
CA HIS A 21 1.99 6.45 -2.28
C HIS A 21 2.15 7.89 -2.75
N LEU A 22 1.45 8.25 -3.84
CA LEU A 22 1.39 9.61 -4.37
C LEU A 22 0.86 10.59 -3.31
N LEU A 23 1.33 11.85 -3.35
CA LEU A 23 0.93 12.88 -2.39
C LEU A 23 -0.60 13.08 -2.37
N GLN A 24 -1.21 13.08 -3.56
CA GLN A 24 -2.66 13.17 -3.75
C GLN A 24 -3.41 12.03 -3.06
N THR A 25 -2.92 10.80 -3.18
CA THR A 25 -3.51 9.63 -2.50
C THR A 25 -3.51 9.82 -0.98
N ARG A 26 -2.42 10.35 -0.42
CA ARG A 26 -2.32 10.60 1.04
C ARG A 26 -3.30 11.68 1.47
N TYR A 27 -3.34 12.80 0.75
CA TYR A 27 -4.25 13.92 1.02
C TYR A 27 -5.71 13.48 0.97
N HIS A 28 -6.13 12.85 -0.13
CA HIS A 28 -7.51 12.40 -0.29
C HIS A 28 -7.90 11.30 0.71
N ALA A 29 -7.00 10.36 1.03
CA ALA A 29 -7.27 9.34 2.03
C ALA A 29 -7.53 9.95 3.41
N VAL A 30 -6.71 10.93 3.83
CA VAL A 30 -6.91 11.62 5.11
C VAL A 30 -8.17 12.48 5.08
N LYS A 31 -8.44 13.20 3.99
CA LYS A 31 -9.66 13.99 3.82
C LYS A 31 -10.92 13.12 3.92
N THR A 32 -10.96 11.98 3.22
CA THR A 32 -12.07 11.03 3.30
C THR A 32 -12.23 10.46 4.72
N TYR A 33 -11.13 10.14 5.41
CA TYR A 33 -11.19 9.70 6.80
C TYR A 33 -11.74 10.78 7.74
N ARG A 34 -11.27 12.03 7.62
CA ARG A 34 -11.75 13.16 8.43
C ARG A 34 -13.19 13.57 8.12
N ASN A 35 -13.70 13.24 6.93
CA ASN A 35 -15.13 13.38 6.57
C ASN A 35 -16.04 12.34 7.26
N GLY A 36 -15.53 11.54 8.21
CA GLY A 36 -16.32 10.58 8.99
C GLY A 36 -16.40 9.17 8.42
N ASN A 37 -15.63 8.85 7.38
CA ASN A 37 -15.62 7.50 6.81
C ASN A 37 -14.83 6.54 7.70
N SER A 38 -15.26 5.26 7.73
CA SER A 38 -14.58 4.23 8.51
C SER A 38 -13.16 3.94 7.98
N VAL A 39 -12.26 3.58 8.89
CA VAL A 39 -10.87 3.23 8.55
C VAL A 39 -10.80 2.09 7.54
N SER A 40 -11.65 1.07 7.69
CA SER A 40 -11.68 -0.09 6.80
C SER A 40 -12.08 0.29 5.37
N PHE A 41 -13.06 1.19 5.22
CA PHE A 41 -13.47 1.72 3.93
C PHE A 41 -12.31 2.47 3.24
N VAL A 42 -11.66 3.39 3.96
CA VAL A 42 -10.56 4.19 3.42
C VAL A 42 -9.38 3.31 3.00
N CYS A 43 -9.00 2.33 3.82
CA CYS A 43 -7.92 1.40 3.51
C CYS A 43 -8.19 0.61 2.21
N ARG A 44 -9.44 0.13 2.03
CA ARG A 44 -9.85 -0.62 0.83
C ARG A 44 -9.90 0.26 -0.42
N ARG A 45 -10.38 1.50 -0.28
CA ARG A 45 -10.52 2.50 -1.35
C ARG A 45 -9.16 2.89 -1.94
N TYR A 46 -8.18 3.19 -1.08
CA TYR A 46 -6.89 3.76 -1.50
C TYR A 46 -5.74 2.75 -1.54
N LYS A 47 -6.00 1.47 -1.23
CA LYS A 47 -4.98 0.40 -1.16
C LYS A 47 -3.85 0.77 -0.20
N ILE A 48 -4.24 1.25 0.98
CA ILE A 48 -3.32 1.67 2.04
C ILE A 48 -3.59 0.85 3.31
N SER A 49 -2.57 0.73 4.15
CA SER A 49 -2.73 0.14 5.48
C SER A 49 -3.28 1.16 6.48
N LYS A 50 -3.92 0.65 7.54
CA LYS A 50 -4.37 1.46 8.69
C LYS A 50 -3.21 2.27 9.28
N ALA A 51 -2.03 1.67 9.42
CA ALA A 51 -0.86 2.34 9.98
C ALA A 51 -0.42 3.54 9.12
N SER A 52 -0.40 3.40 7.79
CA SER A 52 -0.09 4.52 6.90
C SER A 52 -1.12 5.64 7.01
N LEU A 53 -2.40 5.31 7.02
CA LEU A 53 -3.48 6.28 7.20
C LEU A 53 -3.32 7.06 8.51
N MET A 54 -3.10 6.36 9.64
CA MET A 54 -2.98 7.00 10.95
C MET A 54 -1.73 7.88 11.04
N ARG A 55 -0.61 7.46 10.45
CA ARG A 55 0.61 8.29 10.36
C ARG A 55 0.36 9.59 9.60
N TRP A 56 -0.33 9.52 8.46
CA TRP A 56 -0.64 10.71 7.67
C TRP A 56 -1.65 11.60 8.39
N ASN A 57 -2.70 11.01 8.98
CA ASN A 57 -3.70 11.77 9.72
C ASN A 57 -3.12 12.54 10.91
N LYS A 58 -2.14 11.96 11.63
CA LYS A 58 -1.43 12.63 12.73
C LYS A 58 -0.64 13.86 12.26
N ARG A 59 -0.12 13.83 11.03
CA ARG A 59 0.68 14.92 10.42
C ARG A 59 -0.17 15.91 9.63
N PHE A 60 -1.47 15.68 9.51
CA PHE A 60 -2.35 16.50 8.69
C PHE A 60 -2.76 17.74 9.46
N ASP A 61 -2.24 18.88 9.00
CA ASP A 61 -2.44 20.23 9.52
C ASP A 61 -3.65 20.95 8.89
N GLY A 62 -4.24 20.39 7.84
CA GLY A 62 -5.45 20.93 7.21
C GLY A 62 -5.22 22.12 6.28
N SER A 63 -3.96 22.42 5.94
CA SER A 63 -3.57 23.41 4.93
C SER A 63 -3.41 22.80 3.55
#